data_AF-A0A9X4RXU4-F1
#
_entry.id   AF-A0A9X4RXU4-F1
#
_cell.length_a   1.000
_cell.length_b   1.000
_cell.length_c   1.000
_cell.angle_alpha   90.00
_cell.angle_beta   90.00
_cell.angle_gamma   90.00
#
_symmetry.space_group_name_H-M   'P 1'
#
loop_
_entity.id
_entity.type
_entity.pdbx_description
1 polymer ?
#
loop_
_entity_poly.entity_id
_entity_poly.type
_entity_poly.pdbx_seq_one_letter_code
_entity_poly.pdbx_strand_id
1 'polypeptide(L)' 'MLEITTKSFEELTAAELYKILQLRSEVFVVEQDCVYQDIDGKDDQALHVIGLKNN' A
#
# COMPACT_ATOMS: atom_id res chain seq x y z
N MET A 1 -7.37 14.50 11.11
CA MET A 1 -8.41 13.48 10.81
C MET A 1 -7.85 12.59 9.72
N LEU A 2 -8.19 11.29 9.68
CA LEU A 2 -7.77 10.44 8.57
C LEU A 2 -8.70 10.70 7.39
N GLU A 3 -8.13 11.05 6.25
CA GLU A 3 -8.81 11.11 4.97
C GLU A 3 -8.69 9.73 4.32
N ILE A 4 -9.83 9.07 4.15
CA ILE A 4 -9.90 7.73 3.56
C ILE A 4 -10.34 7.86 2.12
N THR A 5 -9.58 7.27 1.20
CA THR A 5 -9.91 7.22 -0.23
C THR A 5 -9.77 5.80 -0.74
N THR A 6 -10.48 5.47 -1.81
CA THR A 6 -10.41 4.18 -2.49
C THR A 6 -10.00 4.38 -3.93
N LYS A 7 -9.03 3.61 -4.41
CA LYS A 7 -8.51 3.68 -5.78
C LYS A 7 -8.33 2.29 -6.36
N SER A 8 -8.68 2.12 -7.63
CA SER A 8 -8.17 1.01 -8.45
C SER A 8 -6.68 1.18 -8.72
N PHE A 9 -6.01 0.12 -9.16
CA PHE A 9 -4.57 0.18 -9.46
C PHE A 9 -4.24 1.23 -10.53
N GLU A 10 -5.08 1.37 -11.56
CA GLU A 10 -4.88 2.34 -12.64
C GLU A 10 -5.03 3.81 -12.19
N GLU A 11 -5.72 4.06 -11.07
CA GLU A 11 -5.88 5.39 -10.48
C GLU A 11 -4.73 5.79 -9.55
N LEU A 12 -3.83 4.85 -9.24
CA LEU A 12 -2.65 5.13 -8.43
C LEU A 12 -1.58 5.83 -9.28
N THR A 13 -1.05 6.92 -8.74
CA THR A 13 0.22 7.44 -9.22
C THR A 13 1.36 6.52 -8.79
N ALA A 14 2.47 6.52 -9.53
CA ALA A 14 3.67 5.76 -9.14
C ALA A 14 4.17 6.13 -7.72
N ALA A 15 4.00 7.40 -7.32
CA ALA A 15 4.37 7.86 -5.98
C ALA A 15 3.45 7.30 -4.88
N GLU A 16 2.15 7.18 -5.13
CA GLU A 16 1.20 6.55 -4.21
C GLU A 16 1.47 5.05 -4.08
N LEU A 17 1.64 4.37 -5.22
CA LEU A 17 1.98 2.94 -5.23
C LEU A 17 3.27 2.69 -4.42
N TYR A 18 4.32 3.48 -4.64
CA TYR A 18 5.57 3.35 -3.90
C TYR A 18 5.36 3.50 -2.38
N LYS A 19 4.59 4.50 -1.94
CA LYS A 19 4.30 4.72 -0.50
C LYS A 19 3.52 3.55 0.11
N ILE A 20 2.54 3.00 -0.63
CA ILE A 20 1.76 1.84 -0.18
C ILE A 20 2.67 0.62 -0.01
N LEU A 21 3.49 0.31 -1.02
CA LEU A 21 4.41 -0.82 -0.99
C LEU A 21 5.48 -0.67 0.10
N GLN A 22 6.02 0.54 0.28
CA GLN A 22 6.97 0.84 1.35
C GLN A 22 6.37 0.56 2.73
N LEU A 23 5.16 1.08 2.99
CA LEU A 23 4.48 0.91 4.27
C LEU A 23 4.17 -0.58 4.56
N ARG A 24 3.71 -1.32 3.55
CA ARG A 24 3.45 -2.76 3.68
C ARG A 24 4.71 -3.55 3.98
N SER A 25 5.82 -3.25 3.30
CA SER A 25 7.10 -3.90 3.55
C SER A 25 7.63 -3.59 4.96
N GLU A 26 7.53 -2.34 5.41
CA GLU A 26 7.94 -1.92 6.76
C GLU A 26 7.19 -2.72 7.84
N VAL A 27 5.87 -2.90 7.68
CA VAL A 27 5.04 -3.59 8.69
C VAL A 27 5.09 -5.11 8.52
N PHE A 28 4.74 -5.62 7.34
CA PHE A 28 4.51 -7.06 7.16
C PHE A 28 5.79 -7.86 6.92
N VAL A 29 6.86 -7.24 6.40
CA VAL A 29 8.13 -7.93 6.17
C VAL A 29 9.12 -7.64 7.29
N VAL A 30 9.35 -6.37 7.61
CA VAL A 30 10.39 -5.97 8.57
C VAL A 30 9.92 -6.06 10.02
N GLU A 31 8.85 -5.35 10.40
CA GLU A 31 8.37 -5.34 11.79
C GLU A 31 7.91 -6.72 12.25
N GLN A 32 7.24 -7.47 11.38
CA GLN A 32 6.83 -8.85 11.66
C GLN A 32 7.94 -9.90 11.52
N ASP A 33 9.16 -9.49 11.11
CA ASP A 33 10.30 -10.39 10.85
C ASP A 33 9.91 -11.60 9.99
N CYS A 34 9.12 -11.34 8.94
CA CYS A 34 8.50 -12.34 8.11
C CYS A 34 8.90 -12.14 6.65
N VAL A 35 9.90 -12.88 6.19
CA VAL A 35 10.36 -12.79 4.79
C VAL A 35 9.39 -13.58 3.90
N TYR A 36 8.47 -12.86 3.27
CA TYR A 36 7.58 -13.39 2.23
C TYR A 36 7.49 -12.44 1.04
N GLN A 37 6.92 -12.93 -0.07
CA GLN A 37 6.69 -12.13 -1.26
C GLN A 37 5.46 -11.24 -1.07
N ASP A 38 5.66 -10.01 -0.56
CA ASP A 38 4.57 -9.03 -0.40
C ASP A 38 3.99 -8.58 -1.75
N ILE A 39 4.85 -8.31 -2.75
CA ILE A 39 4.43 -7.99 -4.11
C ILE A 39 4.18 -9.31 -4.87
N ASP A 40 3.00 -9.88 -4.64
CA ASP A 40 2.59 -11.19 -5.14
C ASP A 40 1.84 -11.15 -6.48
N GLY A 41 1.69 -9.96 -7.06
CA GLY A 41 1.01 -9.76 -8.35
C GLY A 41 -0.51 -9.66 -8.25
N LYS A 42 -1.08 -9.42 -7.07
CA LYS A 42 -2.53 -9.16 -6.90
C LYS A 42 -2.88 -7.68 -6.83
N ASP A 43 -1.89 -6.81 -6.71
CA ASP A 43 -2.08 -5.36 -6.58
C ASP A 43 -2.82 -4.73 -7.77
N ASP A 44 -2.61 -5.28 -8.97
CA ASP A 44 -3.23 -4.83 -10.22
C ASP A 44 -4.75 -5.05 -10.26
N GLN A 45 -5.24 -6.09 -9.58
CA GLN A 45 -6.67 -6.44 -9.49
C GLN A 45 -7.32 -5.97 -8.18
N ALA A 46 -6.54 -5.41 -7.26
CA ALA A 46 -7.02 -4.98 -5.95
C ALA A 46 -7.70 -3.61 -5.99
N LEU A 47 -8.67 -3.43 -5.08
CA LEU A 47 -9.13 -2.11 -4.67
C LEU A 47 -8.30 -1.65 -3.49
N HIS A 48 -7.62 -0.52 -3.64
CA HIS A 48 -6.70 0.05 -2.64
C HIS A 48 -7.46 1.01 -1.74
N VAL A 49 -7.61 0.67 -0.46
CA VAL A 49 -8.20 1.55 0.57
C VAL A 49 -7.07 2.26 1.31
N ILE A 50 -6.96 3.57 1.15
CA ILE A 50 -5.81 4.35 1.59
C ILE A 50 -6.25 5.36 2.64
N GLY A 51 -5.63 5.29 3.82
CA GLY A 51 -5.80 6.29 4.88
C GLY A 51 -4.63 7.27 4.89
N LEU A 52 -4.89 8.54 4.56
CA LEU A 52 -3.92 9.61 4.62
C LEU A 52 -4.17 10.50 5.84
N LYS A 53 -3.12 10.80 6.57
CA LYS A 53 -3.16 11.78 7.67
C LYS A 53 -2.39 13.02 7.23
N ASN A 54 -3.13 14.10 6.96
CA ASN A 54 -2.51 15.41 6.78
C ASN A 54 -1.99 15.89 8.15
N ASN A 55 -0.71 16.27 8.20
CA ASN A 55 -0.09 16.89 9.37
C ASN A 55 -0.49 18.36 9.46
#